data_AF-A0A8T7CZ17-F1
#
_entry.id   AF-A0A8T7CZ17-F1
#
_cell.length_a   1.000
_cell.length_b   1.000
_cell.length_c   1.000
_cell.angle_alpha   90.00
_cell.angle_beta   90.00
_cell.angle_gamma   90.00
#
_symmetry.space_group_name_H-M   'P 1'
#
loop_
_entity.id
_entity.type
_entity.pdbx_description
1 polymer ?
#
loop_
_entity_poly.entity_id
_entity_poly.type
_entity_poly.pdbx_seq_one_letter_code
_entity_poly.pdbx_strand_id
1 'polypeptide(L)'
;MDFIKIYFEEYRSVFLLRLNNVNIVGDLAKQFLLETAKSILYTIKNTRLEKTIEILLSDNPSKLLDLIDIDALASALCISTEQVDLGLKAIAPVVSQIFILKSNEIVAATASLAWSTVDDDKDSAVNF
;
A
#
# COMPACT_ATOMS: atom_id res chain seq x y z
N MET A 1 -0.36 -15.09 -1.26
CA MET A 1 0.41 -14.12 -0.45
C MET A 1 0.33 -12.79 -1.17
N ASP A 2 -0.18 -11.74 -0.52
CA ASP A 2 -0.51 -10.46 -1.18
C ASP A 2 0.73 -9.80 -1.80
N PHE A 3 0.66 -9.47 -3.09
CA PHE A 3 1.76 -8.83 -3.84
C PHE A 3 2.36 -7.61 -3.12
N ILE A 4 1.50 -6.76 -2.53
CA ILE A 4 1.93 -5.57 -1.78
C ILE A 4 2.81 -5.96 -0.56
N LYS A 5 2.54 -7.09 0.11
CA LYS A 5 3.39 -7.54 1.23
C LYS A 5 4.75 -8.02 0.74
N ILE A 6 4.78 -8.81 -0.34
CA ILE A 6 6.04 -9.27 -0.97
C ILE A 6 6.87 -8.06 -1.40
N TYR A 7 6.22 -7.08 -2.03
CA TYR A 7 6.82 -5.82 -2.46
C TYR A 7 7.48 -5.04 -1.30
N PHE A 8 6.77 -4.82 -0.20
CA PHE A 8 7.34 -4.11 0.96
C PHE A 8 8.46 -4.92 1.66
N GLU A 9 8.41 -6.24 1.58
CA GLU A 9 9.40 -7.14 2.17
C GLU A 9 10.70 -7.20 1.34
N GLU A 10 10.60 -7.30 0.02
CA GLU A 10 11.74 -7.35 -0.91
C GLU A 10 12.59 -6.07 -0.86
N TYR A 11 11.95 -4.91 -0.72
CA TYR A 11 12.62 -3.60 -0.69
C TYR A 11 12.74 -3.01 0.72
N ARG A 12 12.52 -3.84 1.75
CA ARG A 12 12.47 -3.42 3.16
C ARG A 12 13.69 -2.61 3.59
N SER A 13 14.90 -3.03 3.22
CA SER A 13 16.13 -2.33 3.60
C SER A 13 16.19 -0.89 3.08
N VAL A 14 15.73 -0.67 1.84
CA VAL A 14 15.68 0.65 1.20
C VAL A 14 14.62 1.53 1.86
N PHE A 15 13.46 0.96 2.16
CA PHE A 15 12.40 1.68 2.88
C PHE A 15 12.81 2.07 4.30
N LEU A 16 13.43 1.16 5.05
CA LEU A 16 13.92 1.44 6.41
C LEU A 16 14.98 2.55 6.41
N LEU A 17 15.87 2.59 5.41
CA LEU A 17 16.85 3.67 5.26
C LEU A 17 16.18 5.03 5.04
N ARG A 18 15.13 5.09 4.20
CA ARG A 18 14.38 6.33 3.95
C ARG A 18 13.62 6.80 5.18
N LEU A 19 12.99 5.89 5.91
CA LEU A 19 12.26 6.20 7.15
C LEU A 19 13.20 6.72 8.26
N ASN A 20 14.42 6.19 8.34
CA ASN A 20 15.41 6.65 9.30
C ASN A 20 15.78 8.13 9.09
N ASN A 21 15.82 8.60 7.83
CA ASN A 21 16.09 10.01 7.51
C ASN A 21 15.01 10.98 8.01
N VAL A 22 13.83 10.47 8.39
CA VAL A 22 12.73 11.25 8.98
C VAL A 22 12.48 10.85 10.44
N ASN A 23 13.47 10.24 11.11
CA ASN A 23 13.42 9.81 12.51
C ASN A 23 12.38 8.71 12.81
N ILE A 24 11.93 7.96 11.80
CA ILE A 24 11.12 6.75 11.99
C ILE A 24 12.06 5.56 11.96
N VAL A 25 12.37 4.98 13.13
CA VAL A 25 13.46 4.01 13.31
C VAL A 25 13.03 2.73 14.02
N GLY A 26 13.89 1.71 13.97
CA GLY A 26 13.72 0.48 14.75
C GLY A 26 12.42 -0.26 14.44
N ASP A 27 11.71 -0.69 15.48
CA ASP A 27 10.46 -1.44 15.33
C ASP A 27 9.31 -0.55 14.83
N LEU A 28 9.33 0.75 15.13
CA LEU A 28 8.35 1.69 14.60
C LEU A 28 8.44 1.75 13.07
N ALA A 29 9.64 1.76 12.49
CA ALA A 29 9.81 1.73 11.03
C ALA A 29 9.27 0.44 10.40
N LYS A 30 9.43 -0.70 11.08
CA LYS A 30 8.89 -1.99 10.61
C LYS A 30 7.36 -1.99 10.65
N GLN A 31 6.79 -1.49 11.75
CA GLN A 31 5.34 -1.36 11.90
C GLN A 31 4.76 -0.37 10.90
N PHE A 32 5.44 0.75 10.64
CA PHE A 32 5.05 1.75 9.65
C PHE A 32 4.87 1.12 8.26
N LEU A 33 5.87 0.36 7.79
CA LEU A 33 5.80 -0.30 6.49
C LEU A 33 4.68 -1.34 6.43
N LEU A 34 4.48 -2.09 7.51
CA LEU A 34 3.41 -3.09 7.58
C LEU A 34 2.02 -2.44 7.53
N GLU A 35 1.78 -1.40 8.32
CA GLU A 35 0.49 -0.72 8.36
C GLU A 35 0.23 0.09 7.08
N THR A 36 1.28 0.65 6.46
CA THR A 36 1.20 1.26 5.12
C THR A 36 0.76 0.22 4.08
N ALA A 37 1.41 -0.96 4.06
CA ALA A 37 1.06 -2.04 3.14
C ALA A 37 -0.37 -2.55 3.34
N LYS A 38 -0.81 -2.70 4.60
CA LYS A 38 -2.19 -3.08 4.93
C LYS A 38 -3.19 -2.02 4.49
N SER A 39 -2.89 -0.74 4.69
CA SER A 39 -3.77 0.37 4.31
C SER A 39 -3.95 0.42 2.79
N ILE A 40 -2.88 0.27 2.02
CA ILE A 40 -2.96 0.18 0.56
C ILE A 40 -3.84 -1.01 0.15
N LEU A 41 -3.62 -2.20 0.73
CA LEU A 41 -4.44 -3.38 0.43
C LEU A 41 -5.91 -3.19 0.80
N TYR A 42 -6.19 -2.58 1.94
CA TYR A 42 -7.55 -2.25 2.36
C TYR A 42 -8.21 -1.29 1.37
N THR A 43 -7.51 -0.22 0.97
CA THR A 43 -8.06 0.74 0.01
C THR A 43 -8.29 0.13 -1.36
N ILE A 44 -7.38 -0.75 -1.84
CA ILE A 44 -7.57 -1.50 -3.08
C ILE A 44 -8.84 -2.35 -3.03
N LYS A 45 -9.11 -3.03 -1.91
CA LYS A 45 -10.29 -3.88 -1.75
C LYS A 45 -11.61 -3.10 -1.66
N ASN A 46 -11.58 -1.86 -1.17
CA ASN A 46 -12.78 -1.07 -0.88
C ASN A 46 -13.01 0.10 -1.86
N THR A 47 -12.08 0.37 -2.77
CA THR A 47 -12.22 1.41 -3.82
C THR A 47 -12.66 0.80 -5.14
N ARG A 48 -13.31 1.59 -6.00
CA ARG A 48 -13.60 1.18 -7.39
C ARG A 48 -12.30 0.78 -8.10
N LEU A 49 -12.23 -0.49 -8.49
CA LEU A 49 -11.11 -1.14 -9.18
C LEU A 49 -10.49 -0.24 -10.25
N GLU A 50 -11.32 0.39 -11.05
CA GLU A 50 -10.92 1.19 -12.21
C GLU A 50 -10.05 2.39 -11.80
N LYS A 51 -10.36 3.02 -10.66
CA LYS A 51 -9.58 4.16 -10.14
C LYS A 51 -8.22 3.70 -9.62
N THR A 52 -8.18 2.53 -8.97
CA THR A 52 -6.91 1.92 -8.54
C THR A 52 -6.05 1.61 -9.76
N ILE A 53 -6.60 0.89 -10.75
CA ILE A 53 -5.89 0.55 -11.99
C ILE A 53 -5.44 1.81 -12.74
N GLU A 54 -6.26 2.85 -12.82
CA GLU A 54 -5.90 4.14 -13.42
C GLU A 54 -4.69 4.77 -12.71
N ILE A 55 -4.67 4.77 -11.39
CA ILE A 55 -3.53 5.27 -10.60
C ILE A 55 -2.27 4.42 -10.86
N LEU A 56 -2.42 3.09 -10.95
CA LEU A 56 -1.31 2.17 -11.22
C LEU A 56 -0.74 2.31 -12.63
N LEU A 57 -1.60 2.56 -13.61
CA LEU A 57 -1.23 2.75 -15.01
C LEU A 57 -0.77 4.19 -15.31
N SER A 58 -1.10 5.14 -14.45
CA SER A 58 -0.55 6.50 -14.53
C SER A 58 0.95 6.48 -14.21
N ASP A 59 1.75 7.34 -14.85
CA ASP A 59 3.20 7.50 -14.61
C ASP A 59 3.56 7.95 -13.18
N ASN A 60 2.63 7.91 -12.23
CA ASN A 60 2.87 8.26 -10.84
C ASN A 60 2.24 7.29 -9.83
N PRO A 61 2.80 6.08 -9.67
CA PRO A 61 2.27 5.07 -8.76
C PRO A 61 2.39 5.43 -7.27
N SER A 62 3.19 6.43 -6.92
CA SER A 62 3.21 6.95 -5.54
C SER A 62 1.90 7.60 -5.11
N LYS A 63 1.01 7.95 -6.06
CA LYS A 63 -0.35 8.41 -5.76
C LYS A 63 -1.21 7.37 -5.03
N LEU A 64 -0.82 6.10 -5.00
CA LEU A 64 -1.44 5.12 -4.11
C LEU A 64 -1.30 5.49 -2.63
N LEU A 65 -0.24 6.22 -2.27
CA LEU A 65 -0.03 6.69 -0.91
C LEU A 65 -1.06 7.77 -0.54
N ASP A 66 -1.60 8.51 -1.52
CA ASP A 66 -2.66 9.50 -1.30
C ASP A 66 -4.01 8.85 -0.95
N LEU A 67 -4.13 7.53 -1.19
CA LEU A 67 -5.31 6.74 -0.86
C LEU A 67 -5.28 6.18 0.58
N ILE A 68 -4.19 6.43 1.31
CA ILE A 68 -4.04 5.99 2.70
C ILE A 68 -4.77 6.98 3.62
N ASP A 69 -5.56 6.45 4.54
CA ASP A 69 -6.12 7.22 5.65
C ASP A 69 -5.00 7.54 6.66
N ILE A 70 -4.52 8.79 6.59
CA ILE A 70 -3.42 9.29 7.43
C ILE A 70 -3.81 9.27 8.91
N ASP A 71 -5.06 9.58 9.25
CA ASP A 71 -5.53 9.63 10.63
C ASP A 71 -5.61 8.22 11.22
N ALA A 72 -6.12 7.26 10.44
CA ALA A 72 -6.15 5.86 10.85
C ALA A 72 -4.74 5.29 11.04
N LEU A 73 -3.81 5.59 10.13
CA LEU A 73 -2.42 5.14 10.21
C LEU A 73 -1.67 5.76 11.40
N ALA A 74 -1.89 7.06 11.65
CA ALA A 74 -1.35 7.77 12.81
C ALA A 74 -1.85 7.15 14.12
N SER A 75 -3.15 6.87 14.21
CA SER A 75 -3.76 6.22 15.37
C SER A 75 -3.24 4.80 15.59
N ALA A 76 -3.06 4.01 14.52
CA ALA A 76 -2.59 2.63 14.62
C ALA A 76 -1.12 2.54 15.10
N LEU A 77 -0.31 3.54 14.75
CA LEU A 77 1.11 3.59 15.05
C LEU A 77 1.45 4.44 16.28
N CYS A 78 0.45 5.08 16.91
CA CYS A 78 0.63 6.02 18.00
C CYS A 78 1.63 7.15 17.67
N ILE A 79 1.56 7.70 16.46
CA ILE A 79 2.40 8.81 15.97
C ILE A 79 1.54 9.97 15.47
N SER A 80 2.15 11.14 15.24
CA SER A 80 1.40 12.25 14.66
C SER A 80 1.10 12.04 13.17
N THR A 81 0.04 12.65 12.67
CA THR A 81 -0.30 12.69 11.24
C THR A 81 0.80 13.36 10.42
N GLU A 82 1.50 14.35 11.00
CA GLU A 82 2.68 14.96 10.40
C GLU A 82 3.84 13.97 10.25
N GLN A 83 4.09 13.12 11.25
CA GLN A 83 5.07 12.04 11.13
C GLN A 83 4.68 11.00 10.09
N VAL A 84 3.37 10.71 9.95
CA VAL A 84 2.87 9.85 8.87
C VAL A 84 3.14 10.46 7.51
N ASP A 85 2.78 11.73 7.30
CA ASP A 85 3.00 12.43 6.03
C ASP A 85 4.49 12.49 5.66
N LEU A 86 5.37 12.79 6.63
CA LEU A 86 6.82 12.73 6.44
C LEU A 86 7.32 11.33 6.07
N GLY A 87 6.79 10.29 6.73
CA GLY A 87 7.11 8.90 6.43
C GLY A 87 6.68 8.48 5.02
N LEU A 88 5.46 8.83 4.61
CA LEU A 88 4.92 8.56 3.27
C LEU A 88 5.74 9.27 2.19
N LYS A 89 6.06 10.55 2.39
CA LYS A 89 6.94 11.33 1.49
C LYS A 89 8.34 10.75 1.38
N ALA A 90 8.89 10.21 2.46
CA ALA A 90 10.22 9.60 2.46
C ALA A 90 10.27 8.31 1.61
N ILE A 91 9.20 7.52 1.59
CA ILE A 91 9.13 6.27 0.83
C ILE A 91 8.58 6.44 -0.60
N ALA A 92 7.86 7.52 -0.90
CA ALA A 92 7.25 7.79 -2.20
C ALA A 92 8.19 7.67 -3.42
N PRO A 93 9.47 8.14 -3.37
CA PRO A 93 10.39 7.98 -4.49
C PRO A 93 10.77 6.52 -4.75
N VAL A 94 10.90 5.73 -3.67
CA VAL A 94 11.19 4.30 -3.76
C VAL A 94 9.98 3.56 -4.31
N VAL A 95 8.77 3.94 -3.85
CA VAL A 95 7.51 3.44 -4.42
C VAL A 95 7.45 3.69 -5.92
N SER A 96 7.64 4.94 -6.35
CA SER A 96 7.57 5.30 -7.77
C SER A 96 8.56 4.52 -8.64
N GLN A 97 9.83 4.43 -8.22
CA GLN A 97 10.89 3.80 -9.01
C GLN A 97 10.65 2.31 -9.23
N ILE A 98 10.26 1.59 -8.18
CA ILE A 98 10.08 0.13 -8.25
C ILE A 98 8.77 -0.20 -8.97
N PHE A 99 7.74 0.61 -8.79
CA PHE A 99 6.47 0.40 -9.45
C PHE A 99 6.58 0.51 -10.96
N ILE A 100 7.44 1.41 -11.48
CA ILE A 100 7.77 1.47 -12.92
C ILE A 100 8.44 0.16 -13.38
N LEU A 101 9.31 -0.43 -12.58
CA LEU A 101 10.00 -1.70 -12.91
C LEU A 101 9.07 -2.93 -12.86
N LYS A 102 7.97 -2.84 -12.11
CA LYS A 102 7.09 -3.96 -11.78
C LYS A 102 5.63 -3.77 -12.19
N SER A 103 5.30 -2.68 -12.88
CA SER A 103 3.93 -2.19 -13.12
C SER A 103 2.95 -3.26 -13.59
N ASN A 104 3.36 -4.07 -14.56
CA ASN A 104 2.53 -5.17 -15.10
C ASN A 104 2.20 -6.24 -14.05
N GLU A 105 3.16 -6.59 -13.16
CA GLU A 105 2.94 -7.55 -12.09
C GLU A 105 1.97 -6.99 -11.04
N ILE A 106 2.04 -5.69 -10.75
CA ILE A 106 1.20 -5.04 -9.74
C ILE A 106 -0.23 -4.88 -10.25
N VAL A 107 -0.40 -4.48 -11.51
CA VAL A 107 -1.71 -4.36 -12.15
C VAL A 107 -2.38 -5.74 -12.24
N ALA A 108 -1.64 -6.78 -12.65
CA ALA A 108 -2.17 -8.15 -12.71
C ALA A 108 -2.57 -8.68 -11.32
N ALA A 109 -1.75 -8.45 -10.28
CA ALA A 109 -2.07 -8.85 -8.92
C ALA A 109 -3.27 -8.09 -8.34
N THR A 110 -3.37 -6.79 -8.62
CA THR A 110 -4.48 -5.92 -8.19
C THR A 110 -5.78 -6.33 -8.87
N ALA A 111 -5.76 -6.61 -10.18
CA ALA A 111 -6.91 -7.12 -10.92
C ALA A 111 -7.35 -8.50 -10.39
N SER A 112 -6.42 -9.40 -10.10
CA SER A 112 -6.72 -10.72 -9.53
C SER A 112 -7.33 -10.65 -8.13
N LEU A 113 -6.81 -9.79 -7.24
CA LEU A 113 -7.34 -9.60 -5.89
C LEU A 113 -8.78 -9.10 -5.92
N ALA A 114 -9.05 -8.15 -6.80
CA ALA A 114 -10.36 -7.55 -6.90
C ALA A 114 -11.37 -8.42 -7.67
N TRP A 115 -10.93 -9.32 -8.54
CA TRP A 115 -11.82 -10.35 -9.11
C TRP A 115 -12.11 -11.48 -8.12
N SER A 116 -11.16 -11.82 -7.24
CA SER A 116 -11.38 -12.81 -6.19
C SER A 116 -12.44 -12.36 -5.17
N THR A 117 -12.52 -11.06 -4.86
CA THR A 117 -13.57 -10.50 -4.00
C THR A 117 -14.96 -10.51 -4.65
N VAL A 118 -15.07 -10.60 -5.98
CA VAL A 118 -16.38 -10.69 -6.66
C VAL A 118 -16.97 -12.10 -6.61
N ASP A 119 -16.13 -13.12 -6.47
CA ASP A 119 -16.56 -14.51 -6.33
C ASP A 119 -16.93 -14.89 -4.89
N ASP A 120 -16.26 -14.31 -3.87
CA ASP A 120 -16.64 -14.49 -2.45
C ASP A 120 -18.04 -13.95 -2.11
N ASP A 121 -18.51 -12.92 -2.85
CA ASP A 121 -19.87 -12.37 -2.69
C ASP A 121 -20.96 -13.22 -3.38
N LYS A 122 -20.60 -14.15 -4.26
CA LYS A 122 -21.57 -15.06 -4.91
C LYS A 122 -21.81 -16.35 -4.12
N ASP A 123 -20.82 -16.80 -3.34
CA ASP A 123 -20.99 -17.97 -2.48
C ASP A 123 -21.77 -17.67 -1.18
N SER A 124 -21.95 -16.39 -0.84
CA SER A 124 -22.79 -15.97 0.30
C SER A 124 -24.28 -15.81 -0.06
N ALA A 125 -24.67 -15.96 -1.33
CA ALA A 125 -26.05 -15.76 -1.81
C ALA A 125 -26.80 -17.07 -2.13
N VAL A 126 -26.22 -18.24 -1.86
CA VAL A 126 -26.91 -19.54 -2.00
C VAL A 126 -26.69 -20.38 -0.75
N ASN A 127 -27.41 -20.05 0.33
CA ASN A 127 -27.93 -21.05 1.26
C ASN A 127 -28.99 -20.43 2.18
N PHE A 128 -30.21 -20.96 2.01
CA PHE A 128 -31.48 -20.79 2.76
C PHE A 128 -32.42 -19.68 2.30
#